data_AF-E9HCA5-F1
#
_entry.id   AF-E9HCA5-F1
#
_cell.length_a   1.000
_cell.length_b   1.000
_cell.length_c   1.000
_cell.angle_alpha   90.00
_cell.angle_beta   90.00
_cell.angle_gamma   90.00
#
_symmetry.space_group_name_H-M   'P 1'
#
loop_
_entity.id
_entity.type
_entity.pdbx_description
1 polymer ?
#
loop_
_entity_poly.entity_id
_entity_poly.type
_entity_poly.pdbx_seq_one_letter_code
_entity_poly.pdbx_strand_id
1 'polypeptide(L)'
;MNRAIQLLVKSARVIKPSTRTISTTPAMNSGAWAYRSTGSHFLPKKHYMAAEFIGAVMWYWILIHLWHEPEHITGDFPYPDPSKWTNAELGIPEE
;
A
#
# COMPACT_ATOMS: atom_id res chain seq x y z
N MET A 1 62.16 9.79 42.18
CA MET A 1 61.81 9.24 40.84
C MET A 1 60.45 8.51 40.83
N ASN A 2 59.48 8.89 41.68
CA ASN A 2 58.25 8.10 41.86
C ASN A 2 56.97 8.74 41.30
N ARG A 3 57.02 10.01 40.85
CA ARG A 3 55.82 10.71 40.34
C ARG A 3 55.54 10.44 38.87
N ALA A 4 56.58 10.33 38.04
CA ALA A 4 56.44 10.03 36.61
C ALA A 4 55.87 8.64 36.34
N ILE A 5 56.31 7.62 37.11
CA ILE A 5 55.81 6.24 37.00
C ILE A 5 54.35 6.16 37.45
N GLN A 6 53.96 6.89 38.49
CA GLN A 6 52.57 6.91 38.95
C GLN A 6 51.60 7.62 37.98
N LEU A 7 52.07 8.62 37.23
CA LEU A 7 51.27 9.25 36.17
C LEU A 7 51.06 8.30 34.99
N LEU A 8 52.05 7.48 34.67
CA LEU A 8 51.97 6.51 33.58
C LEU A 8 50.97 5.38 33.91
N VAL A 9 51.00 4.84 35.14
CA VAL A 9 50.05 3.81 35.60
C VAL A 9 48.60 4.34 35.70
N LYS A 10 48.40 5.62 36.07
CA LYS A 10 47.05 6.24 36.10
C LYS A 10 46.46 6.50 34.71
N SER A 11 47.27 6.45 33.65
CA SER A 11 46.83 6.62 32.27
C SER A 11 46.45 5.31 31.56
N ALA A 12 46.65 4.16 32.21
CA ALA A 12 46.23 2.87 31.70
C ALA A 12 44.70 2.77 31.73
N ARG A 13 44.06 3.08 30.60
CA ARG A 13 42.62 2.93 30.41
C ARG A 13 42.29 1.43 30.46
N VAL A 14 41.71 0.97 31.57
CA VAL A 14 41.22 -0.41 31.71
C VAL A 14 40.17 -0.64 30.62
N ILE A 15 40.54 -1.40 29.59
CA ILE A 15 39.62 -1.84 28.55
C ILE A 15 38.70 -2.87 29.21
N LYS A 16 37.54 -2.41 29.69
CA LYS A 16 36.51 -3.33 30.19
C LYS A 16 36.11 -4.23 29.00
N PRO A 17 36.27 -5.57 29.09
CA PRO A 17 35.78 -6.42 28.04
C PRO A 17 34.28 -6.20 27.93
N SER A 18 33.82 -5.84 26.73
CA SER A 18 32.40 -5.74 26.43
C SER A 18 31.81 -7.15 26.50
N THR A 19 31.30 -7.54 27.66
CA THR A 19 30.46 -8.73 27.82
C THR A 19 29.10 -8.44 27.15
N ARG A 20 29.11 -8.31 25.82
CA ARG A 20 27.87 -8.39 25.05
C ARG A 20 27.47 -9.85 25.07
N THR A 21 26.45 -10.17 25.85
CA THR A 21 25.78 -11.46 25.78
C THR A 21 25.37 -11.70 24.34
N ILE A 22 26.03 -12.64 23.66
CA ILE A 22 25.64 -13.08 22.32
C ILE A 22 24.33 -13.83 22.49
N SER A 23 23.20 -13.15 22.24
CA SER A 23 21.89 -13.80 22.24
C SER A 23 21.86 -14.79 21.07
N THR A 24 21.81 -16.08 21.36
CA THR A 24 21.71 -17.16 20.36
C THR A 24 20.26 -17.42 19.93
N THR A 25 19.29 -16.65 20.43
CA THR A 25 17.90 -16.76 20.00
C THR A 25 17.79 -16.46 18.51
N PRO A 26 17.21 -17.36 17.70
CA PRO A 26 17.02 -17.12 16.28
C PRO A 26 16.16 -15.86 16.10
N ALA A 27 16.53 -15.02 15.13
CA ALA A 27 15.70 -13.90 14.73
C ALA A 27 14.35 -14.44 14.24
N MET A 28 13.28 -14.22 15.01
CA MET A 28 11.94 -14.56 14.58
C MET A 28 11.52 -13.57 13.49
N ASN A 29 11.52 -14.02 12.24
CA ASN A 29 10.98 -13.27 11.09
C ASN A 29 9.42 -13.23 11.10
N SER A 30 8.81 -13.25 12.28
CA SER A 30 7.37 -13.13 12.46
C SER A 30 6.98 -11.66 12.62
N GLY A 31 5.79 -11.28 12.16
CA GLY A 31 5.24 -9.94 12.39
C GLY A 31 5.09 -9.64 13.89
N ALA A 32 5.10 -8.36 14.24
CA ALA A 32 4.86 -7.95 15.62
C ALA A 32 3.37 -8.10 15.99
N TRP A 33 3.10 -8.53 17.22
CA TRP A 33 1.76 -8.77 17.75
C TRP A 33 1.23 -7.52 18.48
N ALA A 34 -0.03 -7.18 18.21
CA ALA A 34 -0.75 -6.11 18.89
C ALA A 34 -1.91 -6.72 19.69
N TYR A 35 -2.13 -6.28 20.94
CA TYR A 35 -3.30 -6.67 21.74
C TYR A 35 -4.12 -5.44 22.12
N ARG A 36 -5.41 -5.44 21.77
CA ARG A 36 -6.35 -4.32 22.01
C ARG A 36 -5.87 -2.95 21.48
N SER A 37 -4.98 -2.96 20.49
CA SER A 37 -4.48 -1.76 19.82
C SER A 37 -4.45 -1.98 18.31
N THR A 38 -4.40 -0.88 17.55
CA THR A 38 -4.21 -0.98 16.10
C THR A 38 -2.79 -1.45 15.80
N GLY A 39 -2.67 -2.47 14.94
CA GLY A 39 -1.39 -3.00 14.50
C GLY A 39 -0.68 -2.11 13.45
N SER A 40 -1.22 -0.92 13.18
CA SER A 40 -0.75 -0.02 12.12
C SER A 40 0.74 0.36 12.25
N HIS A 41 1.24 0.52 13.48
CA HIS A 41 2.63 0.87 13.75
C HIS A 41 3.62 -0.25 13.44
N PHE A 42 3.16 -1.50 13.40
CA PHE A 42 4.00 -2.67 13.12
C PHE A 42 4.11 -2.95 11.62
N LEU A 43 3.24 -2.36 10.81
CA LEU A 43 3.25 -2.51 9.36
C LEU A 43 4.41 -1.72 8.74
N PRO A 44 5.29 -2.36 7.96
CA PRO A 44 6.31 -1.66 7.21
C PRO A 44 5.71 -0.60 6.27
N LYS A 45 6.35 0.58 6.18
CA LYS A 45 5.91 1.71 5.32
C LYS A 45 5.62 1.33 3.87
N LYS A 46 6.35 0.35 3.34
CA LYS A 46 6.17 -0.20 1.98
C LYS A 46 4.74 -0.69 1.73
N HIS A 47 4.04 -1.21 2.73
CA HIS A 47 2.66 -1.70 2.56
C HIS A 47 1.67 -0.55 2.37
N TYR A 48 1.84 0.55 3.11
CA TYR A 48 1.03 1.75 2.91
C TYR A 48 1.26 2.35 1.53
N MET A 49 2.53 2.50 1.12
CA MET A 49 2.88 3.01 -0.20
C MET A 49 2.34 2.11 -1.32
N ALA A 50 2.43 0.79 -1.16
CA ALA A 50 1.87 -0.16 -2.13
C ALA A 50 0.34 -0.05 -2.21
N ALA A 51 -0.35 0.09 -1.07
CA ALA A 51 -1.80 0.25 -1.05
C ALA A 51 -2.24 1.54 -1.75
N GLU A 52 -1.57 2.66 -1.46
CA GLU A 52 -1.84 3.94 -2.13
C GLU A 52 -1.53 3.89 -3.62
N PHE A 53 -0.42 3.27 -4.02
CA PHE A 53 -0.05 3.12 -5.43
C PHE A 53 -1.08 2.30 -6.21
N ILE A 54 -1.50 1.16 -5.67
CA ILE A 54 -2.53 0.33 -6.32
C ILE A 54 -3.86 1.08 -6.39
N GLY A 55 -4.24 1.79 -5.34
CA GLY A 55 -5.44 2.65 -5.35
C GLY A 55 -5.38 3.75 -6.40
N ALA A 56 -4.22 4.40 -6.56
CA ALA A 56 -4.00 5.42 -7.58
C ALA A 56 -4.06 4.83 -8.99
N VAL A 57 -3.44 3.66 -9.23
CA VAL A 57 -3.50 2.97 -10.52
C VAL A 57 -4.93 2.57 -10.88
N MET A 58 -5.71 2.06 -9.92
CA MET A 58 -7.12 1.72 -10.12
C MET A 58 -7.92 2.94 -10.57
N TRP A 59 -7.82 4.06 -9.83
CA TRP A 59 -8.55 5.28 -10.17
C TRP A 59 -8.08 5.92 -11.48
N TYR A 60 -6.78 5.94 -11.73
CA TYR A 60 -6.22 6.37 -13.01
C TYR A 60 -6.83 5.58 -14.17
N TRP A 61 -6.89 4.25 -14.05
CA TRP A 61 -7.45 3.39 -15.08
C TRP A 61 -8.92 3.70 -15.35
N ILE A 62 -9.73 3.80 -14.29
CA ILE A 62 -11.17 4.10 -14.40
C ILE A 62 -11.38 5.46 -15.09
N LEU A 63 -10.67 6.51 -14.65
CA LEU A 63 -10.87 7.86 -15.16
C LEU A 63 -10.43 8.00 -16.62
N ILE A 64 -9.33 7.34 -17.01
CA ILE A 64 -8.87 7.31 -18.40
C ILE A 64 -9.89 6.60 -19.29
N HIS A 65 -10.41 5.44 -18.91
CA HIS A 65 -11.39 4.72 -19.72
C HIS A 65 -12.73 5.44 -19.78
N LEU A 66 -13.13 6.09 -18.69
CA LEU A 66 -14.31 6.95 -18.68
C LEU A 66 -14.21 8.12 -19.67
N TRP A 67 -13.01 8.68 -19.86
CA TRP A 67 -12.81 9.78 -20.80
C TRP A 67 -12.62 9.32 -22.25
N HIS A 68 -11.87 8.25 -22.48
CA HIS A 68 -11.58 7.77 -23.83
C HIS A 68 -12.71 6.92 -24.43
N GLU A 69 -13.46 6.19 -23.61
CA GLU A 69 -14.48 5.25 -24.06
C GLU A 69 -15.78 5.38 -23.22
N PRO A 70 -16.42 6.57 -23.20
CA PRO A 70 -17.65 6.79 -22.42
C PRO A 70 -18.84 5.98 -22.94
N GLU A 71 -18.76 5.50 -24.19
CA GLU A 71 -19.82 4.77 -24.90
C GLU A 71 -20.26 3.50 -24.14
N HIS A 72 -19.32 2.79 -23.49
CA HIS A 72 -19.62 1.63 -22.66
C HIS A 72 -20.55 1.92 -21.47
N ILE A 73 -20.66 3.19 -21.04
CA ILE A 73 -21.52 3.60 -19.93
C ILE A 73 -22.79 4.27 -20.44
N THR A 74 -22.67 5.15 -21.44
CA THR A 74 -23.83 5.90 -21.96
C THR A 74 -24.63 5.14 -23.01
N GLY A 75 -24.10 4.03 -23.53
CA GLY A 75 -24.63 3.27 -24.64
C GLY A 75 -23.99 3.69 -25.97
N ASP A 76 -23.63 2.70 -26.79
CA ASP A 76 -23.00 2.91 -28.09
C ASP A 76 -24.00 3.38 -29.16
N PHE A 77 -25.28 3.00 -29.01
CA PHE A 77 -26.30 3.21 -30.02
C PHE A 77 -27.45 4.07 -29.50
N PRO A 78 -28.01 4.98 -30.33
CA PRO A 78 -29.19 5.72 -29.96
C PRO A 78 -30.36 4.76 -29.77
N TYR A 79 -31.06 4.91 -28.65
CA TYR A 79 -32.23 4.10 -28.37
C TYR A 79 -33.38 4.47 -29.32
N PRO A 80 -33.98 3.52 -30.05
CA PRO A 80 -35.07 3.82 -30.97
C PRO A 80 -36.32 4.25 -30.19
N ASP A 81 -37.00 5.27 -30.70
CA ASP A 81 -38.27 5.73 -30.14
C ASP A 81 -39.42 4.85 -30.68
N PRO A 82 -40.09 4.05 -29.84
CA PRO A 82 -41.11 3.11 -30.27
C PRO A 82 -42.35 3.80 -30.87
N SER A 83 -42.60 5.06 -30.53
CA SER A 83 -43.73 5.83 -31.08
C SER A 83 -43.55 6.23 -32.53
N LYS A 84 -42.34 6.10 -33.09
CA LYS A 84 -42.05 6.41 -34.50
C LYS A 84 -42.27 5.22 -35.44
N TRP A 85 -42.51 4.03 -34.90
CA TRP A 85 -42.75 2.83 -35.70
C TRP A 85 -44.15 2.87 -36.31
N THR A 86 -44.23 2.58 -37.60
CA THR A 86 -45.50 2.61 -38.31
C THR A 86 -46.32 1.35 -38.01
N ASN A 87 -47.65 1.46 -38.03
CA ASN A 87 -48.54 0.30 -37.83
C ASN A 87 -48.25 -0.83 -38.83
N ALA A 88 -47.85 -0.48 -40.06
CA ALA A 88 -47.43 -1.44 -41.08
C ALA A 88 -46.17 -2.25 -40.69
N GLU A 89 -45.16 -1.61 -40.09
CA GLU A 89 -43.95 -2.28 -39.58
C GLU A 89 -44.24 -3.14 -38.35
N LEU A 90 -45.25 -2.77 -37.57
CA LEU A 90 -45.69 -3.48 -36.36
C LEU A 90 -46.72 -4.58 -36.65
N GLY A 91 -47.20 -4.69 -37.89
CA GLY A 91 -48.24 -5.65 -38.27
C GLY A 91 -49.60 -5.36 -37.63
N ILE A 92 -49.84 -4.11 -37.22
CA ILE A 92 -51.12 -3.67 -36.66
C ILE A 92 -52.04 -3.32 -37.85
N PRO A 93 -53.22 -3.95 -37.98
CA PRO A 93 -54.14 -3.64 -39.05
C PRO A 93 -54.63 -2.19 -38.93
N GLU A 94 -54.70 -1.49 -40.07
CA GLU A 94 -55.41 -0.23 -40.20
C GLU A 94 -56.91 -0.57 -40.27
N GLU A 95 -57.61 -0.46 -39.15
CA GLU A 95 -59.08 -0.61 -39.13
C GLU A 95 -59.79 0.47 -39.95
#